data_AF-A0A0E3UYP5-F1
#
_entry.id   AF-A0A0E3UYP5-F1
#
_cell.length_a   1.000
_cell.length_b   1.000
_cell.length_c   1.000
_cell.angle_alpha   90.00
_cell.angle_beta   90.00
_cell.angle_gamma   90.00
#
_symmetry.space_group_name_H-M   'P 1'
#
loop_
_entity.id
_entity.type
_entity.pdbx_description
1 polymer ?
#
loop_
_entity_poly.entity_id
_entity_poly.type
_entity_poly.pdbx_seq_one_letter_code
_entity_poly.pdbx_strand_id
1 'polypeptide(L)'
;MKIGRICILAFTSLIALSCKKEAQNTDYHWVTRKNTINQIAKIERQEKGDTTILSYFASSDTLNYFTVNSNLLFIDGSYQDGVLHQLVDTTIIISDKEYRVAKYIQNEEVIDGGVVHYYTPQFGVFAIHSNTWSGLQYLQSTDSTKNKLIKRLIKATVPEFYVRGELKSELEKLIN
;
A
#
# COMPACT_ATOMS: atom_id res chain seq x y z
N MET A 1 42.42 68.76 6.71
CA MET A 1 42.67 67.36 7.10
C MET A 1 41.35 66.61 7.00
N LYS A 2 41.31 65.61 6.14
CA LYS A 2 40.12 64.87 5.66
C LYS A 2 40.05 63.50 6.37
N ILE A 3 38.83 63.10 6.75
CA ILE A 3 38.22 61.74 6.62
C ILE A 3 38.94 60.61 7.39
N GLY A 4 38.30 59.72 8.16
CA GLY A 4 36.89 59.42 8.31
C GLY A 4 36.68 58.22 9.24
N ARG A 5 35.42 58.05 9.65
CA ARG A 5 34.87 56.91 10.39
C ARG A 5 34.83 55.67 9.49
N ILE A 6 35.14 54.49 10.04
CA ILE A 6 34.61 53.22 9.53
C ILE A 6 34.21 52.36 10.74
N CYS A 7 32.91 52.35 11.05
CA CYS A 7 32.27 51.29 11.83
C CYS A 7 32.06 50.10 10.88
N ILE A 8 32.69 48.97 11.14
CA ILE A 8 32.38 47.70 10.47
C ILE A 8 31.43 46.94 11.39
N LEU A 9 30.13 47.08 11.13
CA LEU A 9 29.10 46.18 11.66
C LEU A 9 29.14 44.90 10.84
N ALA A 10 29.65 43.83 11.44
CA ALA A 10 29.62 42.49 10.85
C ALA A 10 28.18 41.96 10.85
N PHE A 11 27.54 42.04 9.68
CA PHE A 11 26.28 41.40 9.35
C PHE A 11 26.53 39.90 9.20
N THR A 12 26.43 39.13 10.28
CA THR A 12 26.38 37.67 10.20
C THR A 12 25.01 37.27 9.68
N SER A 13 24.94 36.99 8.38
CA SER A 13 23.75 36.43 7.75
C SER A 13 23.47 35.05 8.35
N LEU A 14 22.41 34.95 9.16
CA LEU A 14 21.73 33.70 9.40
C LEU A 14 21.22 33.18 8.05
N ILE A 15 21.94 32.24 7.47
CA ILE A 15 21.39 31.38 6.42
C ILE A 15 20.40 30.47 7.14
N ALA A 16 19.16 30.94 7.27
CA ALA A 16 18.03 30.10 7.55
C ALA A 16 17.87 29.17 6.36
N LEU A 17 18.55 28.01 6.41
CA LEU A 17 18.20 26.82 5.66
C LEU A 17 16.80 26.41 6.14
N SER A 18 15.79 27.09 5.59
CA SER A 18 14.43 26.63 5.61
C SER A 18 14.40 25.35 4.79
N CYS A 19 14.65 24.23 5.46
CA CYS A 19 14.18 22.93 5.00
C CYS A 19 12.67 23.02 4.91
N LYS A 20 12.15 23.52 3.79
CA LYS A 20 10.79 23.21 3.37
C LYS A 20 10.80 21.70 3.17
N LYS A 21 10.30 20.97 4.17
CA LYS A 21 9.76 19.63 3.95
C LYS A 21 8.73 19.81 2.84
N GLU A 22 9.10 19.47 1.60
CA GLU A 22 8.09 19.24 0.56
C GLU A 22 7.12 18.25 1.17
N ALA A 23 5.85 18.65 1.29
CA ALA A 23 4.80 17.74 1.69
C ALA A 23 4.85 16.59 0.68
N GLN A 24 5.31 15.42 1.12
CA GLN A 24 5.30 14.23 0.29
C GLN A 24 3.87 14.03 -0.16
N ASN A 25 3.63 14.19 -1.46
CA ASN A 25 2.34 13.93 -2.07
C ASN A 25 2.13 12.41 -1.96
N THR A 26 1.33 11.99 -1.00
CA THR A 26 1.06 10.57 -0.75
C THR A 26 0.13 10.06 -1.85
N ASP A 27 0.68 9.34 -2.83
CA ASP A 27 -0.11 8.82 -3.96
C ASP A 27 -1.08 7.70 -3.56
N TYR A 28 -0.89 7.07 -2.40
CA TYR A 28 -1.68 5.93 -1.95
C TYR A 28 -2.05 5.98 -0.46
N HIS A 29 -3.14 5.32 -0.10
CA HIS A 29 -3.56 5.07 1.29
C HIS A 29 -4.39 3.80 1.40
N TRP A 30 -4.37 3.18 2.58
CA TRP A 30 -5.26 2.07 2.89
C TRP A 30 -6.59 2.57 3.43
N VAL A 31 -7.69 2.06 2.87
CA VAL A 31 -9.05 2.27 3.39
C VAL A 31 -9.50 1.02 4.12
N THR A 32 -10.09 1.21 5.30
CA THR A 32 -10.64 0.15 6.14
C THR A 32 -12.12 0.41 6.44
N ARG A 33 -12.85 -0.61 6.91
CA ARG A 33 -14.28 -0.51 7.27
C ARG A 33 -14.60 0.60 8.28
N LYS A 34 -13.67 0.95 9.18
CA LYS A 34 -13.86 2.03 10.16
C LYS A 34 -13.64 3.43 9.55
N ASN A 35 -13.50 3.52 8.22
CA ASN A 35 -13.05 4.70 7.48
C ASN A 35 -11.73 5.27 8.04
N THR A 36 -10.93 4.42 8.69
CA THR A 36 -9.59 4.78 9.13
C THR A 36 -8.70 4.76 7.91
N ILE A 37 -8.15 5.93 7.57
CA ILE A 37 -7.24 6.13 6.45
C ILE A 37 -5.82 6.04 7.00
N ASN A 38 -5.12 4.96 6.65
CA ASN A 38 -3.70 4.84 6.93
C ASN A 38 -2.95 5.33 5.69
N GLN A 39 -2.41 6.55 5.77
CA GLN A 39 -1.68 7.17 4.66
C GLN A 39 -0.39 6.43 4.38
N ILE A 40 -0.13 6.13 3.10
CA ILE A 40 1.11 5.54 2.64
C ILE A 40 1.95 6.68 2.05
N ALA A 41 3.01 7.04 2.75
CA ALA A 41 3.97 8.05 2.30
C ALA A 41 4.71 7.60 1.04
N LYS A 42 5.09 6.32 0.99
CA LYS A 42 5.85 5.76 -0.12
C LYS A 42 5.61 4.26 -0.26
N ILE A 43 5.62 3.78 -1.50
CA ILE A 43 5.73 2.37 -1.82
C ILE A 43 7.09 2.18 -2.50
N GLU A 44 7.94 1.32 -1.96
CA GLU A 44 9.18 0.91 -2.62
C GLU A 44 9.13 -0.55 -2.99
N ARG A 45 9.69 -0.85 -4.16
CA ARG A 45 9.94 -2.21 -4.60
C ARG A 45 11.43 -2.41 -4.76
N GLN A 46 11.98 -3.44 -4.14
CA GLN A 46 13.38 -3.81 -4.23
C GLN A 46 13.49 -5.25 -4.68
N GLU A 47 14.41 -5.54 -5.59
CA GLU A 47 14.68 -6.89 -6.07
C GLU A 47 16.04 -7.32 -5.50
N LYS A 48 16.07 -8.42 -4.74
CA LYS A 48 17.28 -8.95 -4.10
C LYS A 48 17.41 -10.44 -4.40
N GLY A 49 18.17 -10.76 -5.46
CA GLY A 49 18.31 -12.14 -5.92
C GLY A 49 16.99 -12.67 -6.46
N ASP A 50 16.47 -13.73 -5.84
CA ASP A 50 15.16 -14.32 -6.14
C ASP A 50 14.01 -13.72 -5.30
N THR A 51 14.29 -12.72 -4.48
CA THR A 51 13.32 -12.13 -3.56
C THR A 51 12.92 -10.73 -4.02
N THR A 52 11.63 -10.52 -4.28
CA THR A 52 11.05 -9.17 -4.40
C THR A 52 10.62 -8.70 -3.01
N ILE A 53 10.97 -7.48 -2.62
CA ILE A 53 10.57 -6.83 -1.37
C ILE A 53 9.69 -5.64 -1.73
N LEU A 54 8.52 -5.52 -1.12
CA LEU A 54 7.59 -4.43 -1.30
C LEU A 54 7.32 -3.76 0.05
N SER A 55 7.81 -2.54 0.20
CA SER A 55 7.77 -1.77 1.44
C SER A 55 6.73 -0.66 1.34
N TYR A 56 5.75 -0.66 2.24
CA TYR A 56 4.74 0.37 2.40
C TYR A 56 5.11 1.22 3.61
N PHE A 57 5.60 2.42 3.36
CA PHE A 57 5.99 3.36 4.40
C PHE A 57 4.78 4.19 4.79
N ALA A 58 4.28 4.00 6.00
CA ALA A 58 3.30 4.87 6.64
C ALA A 58 4.01 5.88 7.56
N SER A 59 3.28 6.88 8.05
CA SER A 59 3.85 7.89 8.96
C SER A 59 4.32 7.32 10.30
N SER A 60 3.72 6.21 10.74
CA SER A 60 3.98 5.59 12.03
C SER A 60 4.75 4.28 11.94
N ASP A 61 4.81 3.64 10.77
CA ASP A 61 5.38 2.30 10.61
C ASP A 61 5.73 1.98 9.16
N THR A 62 6.46 0.91 8.91
CA THR A 62 6.73 0.36 7.57
C THR A 62 6.28 -1.08 7.50
N LEU A 63 5.37 -1.38 6.58
CA LEU A 63 4.93 -2.74 6.32
C LEU A 63 5.69 -3.32 5.15
N ASN A 64 6.35 -4.46 5.34
CA ASN A 64 7.17 -5.09 4.31
C ASN A 64 6.56 -6.42 3.87
N TYR A 65 6.44 -6.60 2.55
CA TYR A 65 6.05 -7.86 1.93
C TYR A 65 7.23 -8.43 1.17
N PHE A 66 7.56 -9.69 1.38
CA PHE A 66 8.71 -10.36 0.76
C PHE A 66 8.21 -11.47 -0.15
N THR A 67 8.74 -11.64 -1.33
CA THR A 67 8.19 -12.56 -2.32
C THR A 67 9.36 -13.34 -2.92
N VAL A 68 9.57 -14.58 -2.46
CA VAL A 68 10.73 -15.41 -2.84
C VAL A 68 10.38 -16.38 -3.96
N ASN A 69 11.02 -16.27 -5.13
CA ASN A 69 10.85 -17.13 -6.30
C ASN A 69 9.37 -17.23 -6.78
N SER A 70 9.10 -17.85 -7.93
CA SER A 70 7.72 -18.04 -8.43
C SER A 70 6.79 -18.82 -7.48
N ASN A 71 7.33 -19.38 -6.39
CA ASN A 71 6.62 -19.95 -5.25
C ASN A 71 6.77 -19.01 -4.05
N LEU A 72 5.92 -17.99 -4.06
CA LEU A 72 6.00 -16.79 -3.24
C LEU A 72 5.86 -17.09 -1.74
N LEU A 73 6.99 -17.15 -1.03
CA LEU A 73 7.09 -17.20 0.43
C LEU A 73 7.43 -15.79 0.96
N PHE A 74 6.76 -15.33 2.01
CA PHE A 74 6.93 -13.99 2.59
C PHE A 74 7.40 -14.07 4.05
N ILE A 75 8.09 -13.06 4.58
CA ILE A 75 8.49 -12.98 5.99
C ILE A 75 8.34 -11.54 6.44
N ASP A 76 7.35 -11.20 7.27
CA ASP A 76 7.26 -9.87 7.90
C ASP A 76 8.31 -9.73 9.01
N GLY A 77 8.64 -8.51 9.42
CA GLY A 77 9.68 -8.21 10.40
C GLY A 77 9.15 -7.51 11.65
N SER A 78 8.27 -8.16 12.43
CA SER A 78 7.92 -7.83 13.82
C SER A 78 6.89 -8.81 14.41
N TYR A 79 7.31 -9.84 15.15
CA TYR A 79 6.59 -10.70 16.15
C TYR A 79 5.20 -11.29 15.80
N GLN A 80 4.59 -10.90 14.67
CA GLN A 80 3.40 -11.45 14.02
C GLN A 80 3.78 -12.07 12.67
N ASP A 81 5.03 -12.51 12.56
CA ASP A 81 5.74 -12.93 11.35
C ASP A 81 5.21 -14.27 10.83
N GLY A 82 4.02 -14.22 10.26
CA GLY A 82 3.47 -15.30 9.47
C GLY A 82 4.06 -15.28 8.08
N VAL A 83 4.53 -16.43 7.62
CA VAL A 83 4.82 -16.61 6.20
C VAL A 83 3.52 -16.49 5.42
N LEU A 84 3.51 -15.63 4.40
CA LEU A 84 2.40 -15.65 3.45
C LEU A 84 2.62 -16.83 2.50
N HIS A 85 1.62 -17.66 2.38
CA HIS A 85 1.61 -18.81 1.48
C HIS A 85 0.72 -18.50 0.28
N GLN A 86 1.21 -18.79 -0.92
CA GLN A 86 0.40 -18.62 -2.13
C GLN A 86 -0.74 -19.63 -2.16
N LEU A 87 -1.97 -19.12 -2.26
CA LEU A 87 -3.18 -19.92 -2.43
C LEU A 87 -3.54 -20.07 -3.90
N VAL A 88 -3.45 -18.97 -4.66
CA VAL A 88 -3.90 -18.91 -6.07
C VAL A 88 -3.00 -17.96 -6.86
N ASP A 89 -2.70 -18.33 -8.10
CA ASP A 89 -2.16 -17.45 -9.14
C ASP A 89 -3.08 -17.52 -10.33
N THR A 90 -3.63 -16.39 -10.76
CA THR A 90 -4.59 -16.34 -11.85
C THR A 90 -4.43 -15.08 -12.69
N THR A 91 -4.99 -15.11 -13.90
CA THR A 91 -5.08 -13.95 -14.77
C THR A 91 -6.53 -13.55 -14.91
N ILE A 92 -6.80 -12.26 -14.72
CA ILE A 92 -8.13 -11.67 -14.80
C ILE A 92 -8.16 -10.71 -15.98
N ILE A 93 -9.20 -10.82 -16.80
CA ILE A 93 -9.40 -9.93 -17.94
C ILE A 93 -10.37 -8.82 -17.53
N ILE A 94 -9.91 -7.57 -17.56
CA ILE A 94 -10.71 -6.39 -17.26
C ILE A 94 -10.57 -5.40 -18.42
N SER A 95 -11.67 -5.14 -19.14
CA SER A 95 -11.67 -4.23 -20.30
C SER A 95 -10.57 -4.57 -21.31
N ASP A 96 -10.55 -5.85 -21.74
CA ASP A 96 -9.61 -6.41 -22.75
C ASP A 96 -8.13 -6.34 -22.36
N LYS A 97 -7.83 -6.12 -21.08
CA LYS A 97 -6.48 -6.16 -20.53
C LYS A 97 -6.36 -7.29 -19.52
N GLU A 98 -5.25 -7.99 -19.59
CA GLU A 98 -4.90 -9.06 -18.68
C GLU A 98 -4.18 -8.52 -17.44
N TYR A 99 -4.65 -8.96 -16.27
CA TYR A 99 -4.08 -8.62 -14.98
C TYR A 99 -3.77 -9.90 -14.23
N ARG A 100 -2.48 -10.16 -14.01
CA ARG A 100 -2.07 -11.23 -13.10
C ARG A 100 -2.43 -10.84 -11.67
N VAL A 101 -3.14 -11.72 -10.99
CA VAL A 101 -3.52 -11.59 -9.59
C VAL A 101 -3.11 -12.84 -8.83
N ALA A 102 -2.38 -12.64 -7.75
CA ALA A 102 -2.04 -13.69 -6.81
C ALA A 102 -2.77 -13.48 -5.48
N LYS A 103 -3.19 -14.58 -4.86
CA LYS A 103 -3.80 -14.62 -3.54
C LYS A 103 -2.85 -15.31 -2.58
N TYR A 104 -2.64 -14.70 -1.42
CA TYR A 104 -1.80 -15.23 -0.35
C TYR A 104 -2.55 -15.32 0.96
N ILE A 105 -2.14 -16.21 1.85
CA ILE A 105 -2.65 -16.31 3.21
C ILE A 105 -1.51 -16.25 4.23
N GLN A 106 -1.68 -15.43 5.25
CA GLN A 106 -0.81 -15.34 6.42
C GLN A 106 -1.48 -16.08 7.56
N ASN A 107 -0.71 -16.72 8.44
CA ASN A 107 -1.22 -17.26 9.70
C ASN A 107 -2.38 -18.26 9.50
N GLU A 108 -2.31 -19.11 8.47
CA GLU A 108 -3.39 -20.04 8.11
C GLU A 108 -3.79 -20.98 9.27
N GLU A 109 -2.83 -21.33 10.13
CA GLU A 109 -3.01 -22.25 11.25
C GLU A 109 -3.46 -21.58 12.56
N VAL A 110 -3.67 -20.25 12.57
CA VAL A 110 -4.08 -19.53 13.77
C VAL A 110 -5.59 -19.65 13.98
N ILE A 111 -6.00 -19.97 15.22
CA ILE A 111 -7.39 -20.22 15.63
C ILE A 111 -8.33 -19.06 15.25
N ASP A 112 -7.86 -17.82 15.35
CA ASP A 112 -8.64 -16.62 15.04
C ASP A 112 -8.74 -16.30 13.53
N GLY A 113 -8.14 -17.16 12.69
CA GLY A 113 -8.15 -17.06 11.25
C GLY A 113 -6.88 -16.45 10.66
N GLY A 114 -6.61 -16.85 9.41
CA GLY A 114 -5.55 -16.28 8.59
C GLY A 114 -5.95 -14.97 7.91
N VAL A 115 -4.95 -14.23 7.46
CA VAL A 115 -5.12 -12.96 6.74
C VAL A 115 -4.82 -13.17 5.27
N VAL A 116 -5.82 -12.95 4.44
CA VAL A 116 -5.73 -13.12 2.99
C VAL A 116 -5.34 -11.81 2.34
N HIS A 117 -4.33 -11.87 1.47
CA HIS A 117 -3.79 -10.74 0.74
C HIS A 117 -3.95 -10.98 -0.77
N TYR A 118 -4.33 -9.94 -1.51
CA TYR A 118 -4.47 -9.97 -2.96
C TYR A 118 -3.44 -9.02 -3.58
N TYR A 119 -2.65 -9.55 -4.50
CA TYR A 119 -1.53 -8.87 -5.10
C TYR A 119 -1.68 -8.80 -6.62
N THR A 120 -1.24 -7.69 -7.21
CA THR A 120 -0.99 -7.61 -8.65
C THR A 120 0.32 -6.84 -8.90
N PRO A 121 1.12 -7.19 -9.92
CA PRO A 121 2.40 -6.51 -10.18
C PRO A 121 2.31 -5.00 -10.31
N GLN A 122 1.17 -4.46 -10.76
CA GLN A 122 0.95 -3.03 -10.96
C GLN A 122 0.79 -2.23 -9.66
N PHE A 123 0.20 -2.82 -8.63
CA PHE A 123 -0.18 -2.12 -7.39
C PHE A 123 0.47 -2.70 -6.14
N GLY A 124 1.11 -3.86 -6.25
CA GLY A 124 1.46 -4.64 -5.09
C GLY A 124 0.22 -5.30 -4.48
N VAL A 125 0.19 -5.40 -3.16
CA VAL A 125 -1.02 -5.76 -2.42
C VAL A 125 -2.05 -4.65 -2.60
N PHE A 126 -3.23 -5.00 -3.10
CA PHE A 126 -4.34 -4.06 -3.34
C PHE A 126 -5.56 -4.32 -2.46
N ALA A 127 -5.65 -5.50 -1.83
CA ALA A 127 -6.72 -5.87 -0.93
C ALA A 127 -6.27 -6.87 0.13
N ILE A 128 -6.83 -6.75 1.33
CA ILE A 128 -6.52 -7.58 2.50
C ILE A 128 -7.82 -7.87 3.28
N HIS A 129 -8.07 -9.11 3.67
CA HIS A 129 -9.18 -9.46 4.57
C HIS A 129 -8.81 -10.60 5.51
N SER A 130 -9.53 -10.72 6.63
CA SER A 130 -9.49 -11.94 7.45
C SER A 130 -10.27 -13.06 6.73
N ASN A 131 -9.77 -14.29 6.75
CA ASN A 131 -10.53 -15.43 6.22
C ASN A 131 -11.76 -15.77 7.10
N THR A 132 -11.71 -15.45 8.40
CA THR A 132 -12.78 -15.72 9.37
C THR A 132 -13.75 -14.55 9.47
N TRP A 133 -13.24 -13.32 9.62
CA TRP A 133 -14.07 -12.16 9.95
C TRP A 133 -14.36 -11.30 8.73
N SER A 134 -15.61 -10.85 8.63
CA SER A 134 -15.98 -9.92 7.56
C SER A 134 -15.30 -8.57 7.71
N GLY A 135 -14.60 -8.14 6.68
CA GLY A 135 -13.96 -6.83 6.61
C GLY A 135 -12.95 -6.84 5.50
N LEU A 136 -12.84 -5.72 4.78
CA LEU A 136 -11.90 -5.55 3.69
C LEU A 136 -11.11 -4.27 3.94
N GLN A 137 -9.80 -4.40 3.88
CA GLN A 137 -8.87 -3.30 3.72
C GLN A 137 -8.43 -3.28 2.27
N TYR A 138 -8.38 -2.11 1.64
CA TYR A 138 -8.01 -2.02 0.24
C TYR A 138 -7.26 -0.74 -0.08
N LEU A 139 -6.45 -0.81 -1.13
CA LEU A 139 -5.61 0.28 -1.57
C LEU A 139 -6.46 1.32 -2.31
N GLN A 140 -6.23 2.58 -2.02
CA GLN A 140 -6.71 3.71 -2.80
C GLN A 140 -5.54 4.60 -3.19
N SER A 141 -5.73 5.35 -4.27
CA SER A 141 -4.81 6.33 -4.82
C SER A 141 -5.50 7.68 -4.97
N THR A 142 -4.72 8.74 -5.17
CA THR A 142 -5.24 10.05 -5.61
C THR A 142 -5.75 10.02 -7.06
N ASP A 143 -5.30 9.05 -7.86
CA ASP A 143 -5.74 8.84 -9.25
C ASP A 143 -7.05 8.01 -9.30
N SER A 144 -8.12 8.65 -9.77
CA SER A 144 -9.45 8.02 -9.91
C SER A 144 -9.48 6.84 -10.90
N THR A 145 -8.61 6.84 -11.91
CA THR A 145 -8.50 5.75 -12.88
C THR A 145 -7.88 4.52 -12.23
N LYS A 146 -6.82 4.70 -11.44
CA LYS A 146 -6.23 3.60 -10.64
C LYS A 146 -7.25 3.06 -9.64
N ASN A 147 -7.99 3.94 -8.95
CA ASN A 147 -9.05 3.52 -8.02
C ASN A 147 -10.14 2.70 -8.70
N LYS A 148 -10.57 3.09 -9.91
CA LYS A 148 -11.56 2.33 -10.67
C LYS A 148 -11.04 0.94 -11.02
N LEU A 149 -9.78 0.81 -11.40
CA LEU A 149 -9.15 -0.48 -11.68
C LEU A 149 -9.00 -1.33 -10.42
N ILE A 150 -8.52 -0.78 -9.30
CA ILE A 150 -8.42 -1.49 -8.01
C ILE A 150 -9.79 -2.03 -7.59
N LYS A 151 -10.85 -1.20 -7.66
CA LYS A 151 -12.21 -1.62 -7.35
C LYS A 151 -12.70 -2.75 -8.26
N ARG A 152 -12.39 -2.70 -9.56
CA ARG A 152 -12.72 -3.79 -10.50
C ARG A 152 -11.96 -5.08 -10.19
N LEU A 153 -10.68 -4.98 -9.83
CA LEU A 153 -9.89 -6.13 -9.38
C LEU A 153 -10.50 -6.76 -8.12
N ILE A 154 -10.79 -5.95 -7.10
CA ILE A 154 -11.45 -6.40 -5.87
C ILE A 154 -12.74 -7.15 -6.17
N LYS A 155 -13.59 -6.58 -7.04
CA LYS A 155 -14.85 -7.20 -7.42
C LYS A 155 -14.67 -8.55 -8.11
N ALA A 156 -13.62 -8.70 -8.90
CA ALA A 156 -13.33 -9.95 -9.60
C ALA A 156 -12.67 -11.01 -8.71
N THR A 157 -12.00 -10.61 -7.63
CA THR A 157 -11.13 -11.51 -6.85
C THR A 157 -11.63 -11.80 -5.44
N VAL A 158 -12.22 -10.82 -4.77
CA VAL A 158 -12.57 -10.90 -3.35
C VAL A 158 -14.00 -11.41 -3.22
N PRO A 159 -14.25 -12.47 -2.42
CA PRO A 159 -15.61 -12.96 -2.20
C PRO A 159 -16.53 -11.89 -1.58
N GLU A 160 -17.77 -11.81 -2.07
CA GLU A 160 -18.72 -10.74 -1.70
C GLU A 160 -18.97 -10.66 -0.19
N PHE A 161 -18.92 -11.77 0.53
CA PHE A 161 -19.10 -11.83 1.98
C PHE A 161 -18.19 -10.84 2.77
N TYR A 162 -16.97 -10.62 2.26
CA TYR A 162 -15.98 -9.74 2.90
C TYR A 162 -16.14 -8.28 2.49
N VAL A 163 -16.89 -8.00 1.43
CA VAL A 163 -17.14 -6.64 0.91
C VAL A 163 -18.39 -6.07 1.58
N ARG A 164 -18.24 -4.97 2.34
CA ARG A 164 -19.33 -4.36 3.10
C ARG A 164 -19.32 -2.84 3.04
N GLY A 165 -20.44 -2.24 3.45
CA GLY A 165 -20.58 -0.79 3.63
C GLY A 165 -20.45 -0.01 2.33
N GLU A 166 -19.86 1.18 2.40
CA GLU A 166 -19.70 2.10 1.27
C GLU A 166 -19.01 1.43 0.07
N LEU A 167 -17.98 0.61 0.31
CA LEU A 167 -17.30 -0.10 -0.76
C LEU A 167 -18.25 -1.03 -1.53
N LYS A 168 -19.15 -1.75 -0.84
CA LYS A 168 -20.14 -2.60 -1.53
C LYS A 168 -20.99 -1.77 -2.49
N SER A 169 -21.52 -0.64 -2.01
CA SER A 169 -22.31 0.29 -2.83
C SER A 169 -21.50 0.89 -3.98
N GLU A 170 -20.20 1.15 -3.80
CA GLU A 170 -19.32 1.61 -4.88
C GLU A 170 -19.06 0.53 -5.93
N LEU A 171 -18.86 -0.72 -5.53
CA LEU A 171 -18.64 -1.84 -6.46
C LEU A 171 -19.90 -2.19 -7.27
N GLU A 172 -21.08 -1.99 -6.69
CA GLU A 172 -22.37 -2.13 -7.37
C GLU A 172 -22.56 -1.07 -8.45
N LYS A 173 -22.16 0.19 -8.17
CA LYS A 173 -22.21 1.29 -9.15
C LYS A 173 -21.35 1.08 -10.39
N LEU A 174 -20.33 0.23 -10.33
CA LEU A 174 -19.48 -0.10 -11.48
C LEU A 174 -20.16 -1.03 -12.51
N ILE A 175 -21.37 -1.53 -12.24
CA ILE A 175 -22.17 -2.38 -13.15
C ILE A 175 -22.96 -1.55 -14.16
N ASN A 176 -23.26 -0.29 -13.82
CA ASN A 176 -24.07 0.62 -14.61
C ASN A 176 -23.18 1.60 -15.39
#